data_AF-A0A941BMZ5-F1
#
_entry.id   AF-A0A941BMZ5-F1
#
_cell.length_a   1.000
_cell.length_b   1.000
_cell.length_c   1.000
_cell.angle_alpha   90.00
_cell.angle_beta   90.00
_cell.angle_gamma   90.00
#
_symmetry.space_group_name_H-M   'P 1'
#
loop_
_entity.id
_entity.type
_entity.pdbx_description
1 polymer ?
#
loop_
_entity_poly.entity_id
_entity_poly.type
_entity_poly.pdbx_seq_one_letter_code
_entity_poly.pdbx_strand_id
1 'polypeptide(L)'
;MRTASTHQPSTERDQHRQPADRGTPPEPLRGLRDVPWQDIRDSTGPATAVPLLLNRIAWGNPQTAAAAVGELRDRICQYGFVVEQATAATVPFLWELVQLPQVTCRPQLLRLLAGIAGACQWERTASAYPKLLNHPENPVAWERAARRAVRERAGLLRRLPLDDTELGRATAELSRQLER
;
A
#
# COMPACT_ATOMS: atom_id res chain seq x y z
N MET A 1 -15.29 -19.36 -78.38
CA MET A 1 -16.63 -19.21 -77.78
C MET A 1 -16.47 -19.11 -76.27
N ARG A 2 -16.95 -17.99 -75.69
CA ARG A 2 -17.38 -17.75 -74.27
C ARG A 2 -16.40 -18.09 -73.13
N THR A 3 -16.19 -17.31 -72.07
CA THR A 3 -16.46 -15.91 -71.65
C THR A 3 -15.68 -15.74 -70.34
N ALA A 4 -15.24 -14.51 -70.07
CA ALA A 4 -14.55 -14.09 -68.86
C ALA A 4 -15.34 -14.41 -67.57
N SER A 5 -14.66 -14.87 -66.52
CA SER A 5 -15.20 -14.89 -65.16
C SER A 5 -14.94 -13.55 -64.47
N THR A 6 -15.96 -12.70 -64.51
CA THR A 6 -16.15 -11.53 -63.66
C THR A 6 -16.29 -11.98 -62.21
N HIS A 7 -15.41 -11.53 -61.32
CA HIS A 7 -15.64 -11.59 -59.88
C HIS A 7 -16.13 -10.21 -59.43
N GLN A 8 -17.41 -10.10 -59.12
CA GLN A 8 -18.03 -8.93 -58.48
C GLN A 8 -18.52 -9.31 -57.07
N PRO A 9 -18.68 -8.30 -56.19
CA PRO A 9 -18.60 -8.42 -54.74
C PRO A 9 -19.98 -8.62 -54.08
N SER A 10 -19.96 -9.13 -52.85
CA SER A 10 -21.03 -9.15 -51.83
C SER A 10 -20.60 -10.20 -50.80
N THR A 11 -20.67 -10.06 -49.49
CA THR A 11 -21.37 -9.16 -48.57
C THR A 11 -20.84 -9.54 -47.20
N GLU A 12 -20.42 -8.56 -46.41
CA GLU A 12 -20.75 -8.40 -45.00
C GLU A 12 -21.27 -9.65 -44.27
N ARG A 13 -20.45 -10.19 -43.34
CA ARG A 13 -20.97 -10.63 -42.04
C ARG A 13 -19.86 -10.88 -41.03
N ASP A 14 -20.17 -10.43 -39.82
CA ASP A 14 -19.57 -10.78 -38.56
C ASP A 14 -18.20 -10.16 -38.28
N GLN A 15 -18.29 -8.84 -38.11
CA GLN A 15 -17.77 -8.17 -36.92
C GLN A 15 -17.92 -9.06 -35.69
N HIS A 16 -16.90 -9.89 -35.41
CA HIS A 16 -16.70 -10.46 -34.09
C HIS A 16 -16.27 -9.32 -33.19
N ARG A 17 -17.25 -8.50 -32.79
CA ARG A 17 -17.15 -7.53 -31.73
C ARG A 17 -16.87 -8.33 -30.47
N GLN A 18 -15.59 -8.55 -30.21
CA GLN A 18 -15.10 -9.03 -28.93
C GLN A 18 -15.77 -8.15 -27.87
N PRO A 19 -16.53 -8.72 -26.92
CA PRO A 19 -17.03 -7.94 -25.81
C PRO A 19 -15.80 -7.36 -25.13
N ALA A 20 -15.73 -6.03 -25.09
CA ALA A 20 -14.72 -5.31 -24.34
C ALA A 20 -14.62 -5.98 -22.98
N ASP A 21 -13.45 -6.54 -22.69
CA ASP A 21 -13.02 -6.93 -21.36
C ASP A 21 -13.30 -5.72 -20.47
N ARG A 22 -14.47 -5.73 -19.82
CA ARG A 22 -14.76 -4.84 -18.70
C ARG A 22 -13.86 -5.37 -17.61
N GLY A 23 -12.60 -4.98 -17.70
CA GLY A 23 -11.52 -5.48 -16.88
C GLY A 23 -12.01 -5.54 -15.45
N THR A 24 -12.04 -6.74 -14.89
CA THR A 24 -12.33 -6.95 -13.49
C THR A 24 -11.47 -5.94 -12.72
N PRO A 25 -12.07 -5.04 -11.92
CA PRO A 25 -11.28 -4.07 -11.18
C PRO A 25 -10.22 -4.84 -10.39
N PRO A 26 -8.96 -4.35 -10.36
CA PRO A 26 -7.87 -5.07 -9.73
C PRO A 26 -8.28 -5.44 -8.31
N GLU A 27 -8.27 -6.74 -8.01
CA GLU A 27 -8.52 -7.22 -6.65
C GLU A 27 -7.49 -6.57 -5.71
N PRO A 28 -7.93 -5.78 -4.71
CA PRO A 28 -7.04 -5.19 -3.71
C PRO A 28 -6.19 -6.25 -3.01
N LEU A 29 -5.02 -5.86 -2.50
CA LEU A 29 -4.22 -6.67 -1.58
C LEU A 29 -3.70 -7.97 -2.21
N ARG A 30 -3.26 -7.90 -3.48
CA ARG A 30 -2.65 -9.07 -4.15
C ARG A 30 -1.36 -9.47 -3.43
N GLY A 31 -1.19 -10.77 -3.21
CA GLY A 31 -0.03 -11.31 -2.51
C GLY A 31 -0.07 -11.15 -0.99
N LEU A 32 -1.21 -10.71 -0.42
CA LEU A 32 -1.38 -10.64 1.04
C LEU A 32 -1.17 -12.01 1.71
N ARG A 33 -1.50 -13.11 1.02
CA ARG A 33 -1.30 -14.49 1.50
C ARG A 33 0.14 -14.99 1.35
N ASP A 34 0.95 -14.34 0.52
CA ASP A 34 2.32 -14.77 0.23
C ASP A 34 3.31 -14.27 1.29
N VAL A 35 2.91 -13.28 2.09
CA VAL A 35 3.71 -12.79 3.21
C VAL A 35 3.60 -13.77 4.38
N PRO A 36 4.73 -14.20 4.98
CA PRO A 36 4.73 -15.14 6.10
C PRO A 36 4.38 -14.43 7.43
N TRP A 37 3.13 -13.98 7.58
CA TRP A 37 2.66 -13.20 8.74
C TRP A 37 2.84 -13.90 10.09
N GLN A 38 2.93 -15.23 10.09
CA GLN A 38 3.19 -16.03 11.29
C GLN A 38 4.65 -15.97 11.75
N ASP A 39 5.59 -15.67 10.83
CA ASP A 39 7.03 -15.69 11.08
C ASP A 39 7.59 -14.28 11.37
N ILE A 40 6.81 -13.24 11.06
CA ILE A 40 7.14 -11.84 11.35
C ILE A 40 6.27 -11.30 12.48
N ARG A 41 6.79 -10.32 13.23
CA ARG A 41 6.12 -9.78 14.42
C ARG A 41 5.56 -8.39 14.22
N ASP A 42 4.49 -8.10 14.95
CA ASP A 42 3.98 -6.77 15.28
C ASP A 42 4.11 -6.54 16.80
N SER A 43 3.64 -5.41 17.32
CA SER A 43 3.72 -5.08 18.76
C SER A 43 2.99 -6.05 19.68
N THR A 44 2.16 -6.96 19.15
CA THR A 44 1.35 -7.93 19.90
C THR A 44 1.84 -9.38 19.75
N GLY A 45 2.89 -9.63 18.96
CA GLY A 45 3.41 -10.96 18.68
C GLY A 45 3.40 -11.28 17.18
N PRO A 46 3.14 -12.53 16.75
CA PRO A 46 3.03 -12.86 15.32
C PRO A 46 1.97 -11.99 14.62
N ALA A 47 2.32 -11.44 13.46
CA ALA A 47 1.51 -10.44 12.73
C ALA A 47 0.29 -11.02 11.99
N THR A 48 -0.29 -12.11 12.49
CA THR A 48 -1.41 -12.83 11.87
C THR A 48 -2.72 -12.03 11.81
N ALA A 49 -2.83 -10.98 12.63
CA ALA A 49 -3.98 -10.08 12.62
C ALA A 49 -3.91 -9.02 11.48
N VAL A 50 -2.71 -8.71 10.97
CA VAL A 50 -2.51 -7.66 9.95
C VAL A 50 -3.34 -7.88 8.68
N PRO A 51 -3.42 -9.10 8.10
CA PRO A 51 -4.25 -9.35 6.92
C PRO A 51 -5.72 -9.01 7.12
N LEU A 52 -6.28 -9.33 8.30
CA LEU A 52 -7.67 -9.04 8.61
C LEU A 52 -7.92 -7.53 8.70
N LEU A 53 -6.98 -6.79 9.30
CA LEU A 53 -7.06 -5.33 9.39
C LEU A 53 -6.99 -4.68 8.00
N LEU A 54 -6.08 -5.12 7.14
CA LEU A 54 -6.00 -4.63 5.75
C LEU A 54 -7.29 -4.90 4.97
N ASN A 55 -7.91 -6.07 5.16
CA ASN A 55 -9.22 -6.37 4.56
C ASN A 55 -10.34 -5.47 5.10
N ARG A 56 -10.37 -5.21 6.42
CA ARG A 56 -11.35 -4.28 7.02
C ARG A 56 -11.17 -2.86 6.51
N ILE A 57 -9.94 -2.43 6.22
CA ILE A 57 -9.66 -1.13 5.60
C ILE A 57 -10.17 -1.10 4.15
N ALA A 58 -9.94 -2.17 3.39
CA ALA A 58 -10.33 -2.25 1.98
C ALA A 58 -11.85 -2.28 1.77
N TRP A 59 -12.58 -3.00 2.62
CA TRP A 59 -13.98 -3.39 2.38
C TRP A 59 -14.95 -2.98 3.48
N GLY A 60 -14.46 -2.50 4.62
CA GLY A 60 -15.31 -2.06 5.72
C GLY A 60 -16.05 -0.76 5.40
N ASN A 61 -17.14 -0.52 6.12
CA ASN A 61 -17.77 0.80 6.13
C ASN A 61 -16.79 1.86 6.71
N PRO A 62 -17.05 3.17 6.52
CA PRO A 62 -16.11 4.22 6.89
C PRO A 62 -15.62 4.17 8.34
N GLN A 63 -16.51 3.83 9.28
CA GLN A 63 -16.18 3.73 10.70
C GLN A 63 -15.29 2.51 10.99
N THR A 64 -15.61 1.36 10.39
CA THR A 64 -14.84 0.11 10.52
C THR A 64 -13.45 0.27 9.91
N ALA A 65 -13.37 0.89 8.73
CA ALA A 65 -12.11 1.14 8.03
C ALA A 65 -11.23 2.11 8.84
N ALA A 66 -11.79 3.20 9.38
CA ALA A 66 -11.05 4.13 10.22
C ALA A 66 -10.54 3.49 11.52
N ALA A 67 -11.37 2.69 12.19
CA ALA A 67 -10.96 1.95 13.39
C ALA A 67 -9.84 0.94 13.07
N ALA A 68 -9.94 0.23 11.94
CA ALA A 68 -8.91 -0.72 11.50
C ALA A 68 -7.58 -0.02 11.15
N VAL A 69 -7.58 1.20 10.59
CA VAL A 69 -6.34 1.98 10.41
C VAL A 69 -5.72 2.35 11.76
N GLY A 70 -6.54 2.74 12.74
CA GLY A 70 -6.08 3.04 14.10
C GLY A 70 -5.40 1.83 14.75
N GLU A 71 -6.08 0.68 14.75
CA GLU A 71 -5.53 -0.56 15.29
C GLU A 71 -4.26 -1.00 14.55
N LEU A 72 -4.25 -0.90 13.22
CA LEU A 72 -3.08 -1.25 12.42
C LEU A 72 -1.88 -0.36 12.77
N ARG A 73 -2.09 0.95 12.90
CA ARG A 73 -1.03 1.88 13.35
C ARG A 73 -0.48 1.48 14.70
N ASP A 74 -1.32 1.14 15.66
CA ASP A 74 -0.88 0.80 17.02
C ASP A 74 -0.08 -0.52 17.05
N ARG A 75 -0.30 -1.40 16.05
CA ARG A 75 0.47 -2.64 15.85
C ARG A 75 1.82 -2.44 15.17
N ILE A 76 1.89 -1.60 14.14
CA ILE A 76 3.07 -1.53 13.25
C ILE A 76 3.85 -0.22 13.34
N CYS A 77 3.26 0.85 13.89
CA CYS A 77 3.86 2.18 13.91
C CYS A 77 3.38 3.00 15.13
N GLN A 78 3.51 2.42 16.32
CA GLN A 78 3.01 3.03 17.55
C GLN A 78 3.81 4.30 17.87
N TYR A 79 3.13 5.41 18.14
CA TYR A 79 3.71 6.74 18.42
C TYR A 79 4.74 7.24 17.38
N GLY A 80 4.67 6.76 16.12
CA GLY A 80 5.64 7.11 15.08
C GLY A 80 6.95 6.32 15.14
N PHE A 81 7.00 5.23 15.92
CA PHE A 81 8.12 4.31 15.98
C PHE A 81 7.78 3.04 15.20
N VAL A 82 8.70 2.57 14.36
CA VAL A 82 8.59 1.23 13.79
C VAL A 82 8.86 0.23 14.90
N VAL A 83 7.86 -0.62 15.16
CA VAL A 83 7.88 -1.50 16.33
C VAL A 83 8.62 -2.80 16.02
N GLU A 84 8.32 -3.44 14.89
CA GLU A 84 8.79 -4.79 14.54
C GLU A 84 8.87 -5.00 13.00
N GLN A 85 9.17 -6.22 12.54
CA GLN A 85 9.38 -6.53 11.11
C GLN A 85 8.12 -6.32 10.24
N ALA A 86 6.91 -6.50 10.81
CA ALA A 86 5.67 -6.45 10.04
C ALA A 86 5.40 -5.09 9.37
N THR A 87 5.98 -4.00 9.87
CA THR A 87 5.78 -2.66 9.31
C THR A 87 6.23 -2.58 7.87
N ALA A 88 7.44 -3.06 7.57
CA ALA A 88 7.99 -3.02 6.22
C ALA A 88 7.16 -3.90 5.25
N ALA A 89 6.72 -5.08 5.71
CA ALA A 89 5.87 -5.98 4.94
C ALA A 89 4.47 -5.40 4.67
N THR A 90 3.97 -4.51 5.54
CA THR A 90 2.63 -3.91 5.41
C THR A 90 2.60 -2.72 4.44
N VAL A 91 3.70 -1.96 4.33
CA VAL A 91 3.78 -0.74 3.51
C VAL A 91 3.34 -0.91 2.05
N PRO A 92 3.74 -1.98 1.32
CA PRO A 92 3.24 -2.24 -0.03
C PRO A 92 1.71 -2.19 -0.14
N PHE A 93 1.01 -2.80 0.81
CA PHE A 93 -0.45 -2.87 0.83
C PHE A 93 -1.09 -1.54 1.21
N LEU A 94 -0.46 -0.75 2.10
CA LEU A 94 -0.92 0.61 2.39
C LEU A 94 -0.92 1.49 1.13
N TRP A 95 0.12 1.38 0.30
CA TRP A 95 0.19 2.07 -0.98
C TRP A 95 -0.90 1.61 -1.94
N GLU A 96 -1.18 0.31 -2.03
CA GLU A 96 -2.27 -0.19 -2.86
C GLU A 96 -3.61 0.39 -2.41
N LEU A 97 -3.91 0.35 -1.10
CA LEU A 97 -5.16 0.86 -0.54
C LEU A 97 -5.34 2.36 -0.77
N VAL A 98 -4.26 3.15 -0.72
CA VAL A 98 -4.30 4.59 -1.02
C VAL A 98 -4.74 4.87 -2.47
N GLN A 99 -4.43 3.99 -3.41
CA GLN A 99 -4.78 4.14 -4.83
C GLN A 99 -6.23 3.77 -5.14
N LEU A 100 -6.96 3.17 -4.19
CA LEU A 100 -8.32 2.68 -4.40
C LEU A 100 -9.37 3.75 -4.07
N PRO A 101 -10.17 4.22 -5.04
CA PRO A 101 -11.16 5.27 -4.80
C PRO A 101 -12.24 4.88 -3.78
N GLN A 102 -12.55 3.58 -3.66
CA GLN A 102 -13.54 3.06 -2.72
C GLN A 102 -13.07 3.09 -1.25
N VAL A 103 -11.76 3.20 -1.00
CA VAL A 103 -11.23 3.30 0.36
C VAL A 103 -11.50 4.70 0.88
N THR A 104 -12.35 4.80 1.91
CA THR A 104 -12.80 6.11 2.44
C THR A 104 -11.78 6.74 3.38
N CYS A 105 -10.85 5.96 3.95
CA CYS A 105 -9.85 6.41 4.92
C CYS A 105 -8.45 6.64 4.30
N ARG A 106 -8.38 7.00 3.00
CA ARG A 106 -7.12 7.32 2.29
C ARG A 106 -6.27 8.39 3.01
N PRO A 107 -6.83 9.50 3.54
CA PRO A 107 -6.04 10.47 4.29
C PRO A 107 -5.34 9.87 5.52
N GLN A 108 -6.01 8.97 6.26
CA GLN A 108 -5.46 8.31 7.43
C GLN A 108 -4.32 7.35 7.04
N LEU A 109 -4.45 6.64 5.92
CA LEU A 109 -3.39 5.78 5.38
C LEU A 109 -2.15 6.58 4.96
N LEU A 110 -2.33 7.73 4.31
CA LEU A 110 -1.23 8.64 3.96
C LEU A 110 -0.51 9.18 5.20
N ARG A 111 -1.26 9.55 6.25
CA ARG A 111 -0.67 9.96 7.54
C ARG A 111 0.11 8.83 8.20
N LEU A 112 -0.38 7.58 8.13
CA LEU A 112 0.36 6.41 8.61
C LEU A 112 1.67 6.22 7.82
N LEU A 113 1.62 6.30 6.49
CA LEU A 113 2.83 6.26 5.65
C LEU A 113 3.80 7.40 5.99
N ALA A 114 3.31 8.60 6.29
CA ALA A 114 4.14 9.72 6.72
C ALA A 114 4.83 9.44 8.07
N GLY A 115 4.10 8.87 9.02
CA GLY A 115 4.65 8.40 10.30
C GLY A 115 5.77 7.38 10.10
N ILE A 116 5.57 6.40 9.22
CA ILE A 116 6.58 5.38 8.91
C ILE A 116 7.80 6.00 8.20
N ALA A 117 7.60 6.90 7.25
CA ALA A 117 8.70 7.57 6.53
C ALA A 117 9.59 8.43 7.45
N GLY A 118 8.96 9.06 8.45
CA GLY A 118 9.60 9.92 9.46
C GLY A 118 10.15 9.18 10.68
N ALA A 119 9.86 7.88 10.84
CA ALA A 119 10.40 7.09 11.94
C ALA A 119 11.93 6.98 11.81
N CYS A 120 12.68 7.68 12.67
CA CYS A 120 14.15 7.68 12.71
C CYS A 120 14.69 7.46 14.12
N GLN A 121 13.83 6.97 15.00
CA GLN A 121 14.05 6.98 16.43
C GLN A 121 15.05 5.91 16.84
N TRP A 122 15.00 4.74 16.19
CA TRP A 122 15.99 3.70 16.42
C TRP A 122 17.36 4.10 15.88
N GLU A 123 17.43 4.72 14.70
CA GLU A 123 18.67 5.28 14.15
C GLU A 123 19.28 6.35 15.07
N ARG A 124 18.46 7.28 15.56
CA ARG A 124 18.90 8.33 16.50
C ARG A 124 19.38 7.74 17.81
N THR A 125 18.68 6.76 18.34
CA THR A 125 19.06 6.09 19.59
C THR A 125 20.37 5.32 19.40
N ALA A 126 20.54 4.61 18.28
CA ALA A 126 21.77 3.89 17.95
C ALA A 126 22.98 4.82 17.77
N SER A 127 22.77 6.07 17.37
CA SER A 127 23.83 7.08 17.29
C SER A 127 24.40 7.43 18.68
N ALA A 128 23.56 7.44 19.72
CA ALA A 128 23.97 7.63 21.11
C ALA A 128 24.41 6.31 21.78
N TYR A 129 23.83 5.17 21.35
CA TYR A 129 24.06 3.85 21.91
C TYR A 129 24.35 2.82 20.81
N PRO A 130 25.58 2.78 20.25
CA PRO A 130 25.92 1.93 19.10
C PRO A 130 25.72 0.43 19.32
N LYS A 131 25.70 -0.03 20.58
CA LYS A 131 25.45 -1.44 20.93
C LYS A 131 24.10 -1.95 20.44
N LEU A 132 23.12 -1.08 20.21
CA LEU A 132 21.81 -1.45 19.64
C LEU A 132 21.92 -2.06 18.24
N LEU A 133 22.96 -1.71 17.47
CA LEU A 133 23.20 -2.28 16.14
C LEU A 133 23.57 -3.77 16.19
N ASN A 134 24.04 -4.24 17.34
CA ASN A 134 24.41 -5.64 17.56
C ASN A 134 23.28 -6.45 18.21
N HIS A 135 22.11 -5.85 18.46
CA HIS A 135 20.97 -6.57 19.01
C HIS A 135 20.49 -7.59 17.97
N PRO A 136 20.21 -8.86 18.36
CA PRO A 136 19.82 -9.92 17.42
C PRO A 136 18.57 -9.55 16.59
N GLU A 137 17.67 -8.76 17.19
CA GLU A 137 16.45 -8.29 16.54
C GLU A 137 16.71 -7.07 15.63
N ASN A 138 17.74 -6.26 15.90
CA ASN A 138 18.16 -5.08 15.14
C ASN A 138 17.01 -4.12 14.73
N PRO A 139 16.43 -3.36 15.68
CA PRO A 139 15.33 -2.42 15.42
C PRO A 139 15.64 -1.35 14.37
N VAL A 140 16.91 -0.97 14.24
CA VAL A 140 17.39 -0.04 13.20
C VAL A 140 17.19 -0.61 11.80
N ALA A 141 17.39 -1.92 11.62
CA ALA A 141 17.16 -2.58 10.34
C ALA A 141 15.67 -2.56 9.96
N TRP A 142 14.76 -2.76 10.91
CA TRP A 142 13.31 -2.67 10.67
C TRP A 142 12.89 -1.27 10.27
N GLU A 143 13.36 -0.27 11.01
CA GLU A 143 13.10 1.14 10.70
C GLU A 143 13.57 1.50 9.29
N ARG A 144 14.80 1.15 8.94
CA ARG A 144 15.36 1.35 7.59
C ARG A 144 14.55 0.65 6.52
N ALA A 145 14.15 -0.60 6.76
CA ALA A 145 13.37 -1.38 5.80
C ALA A 145 12.00 -0.76 5.56
N ALA A 146 11.29 -0.35 6.61
CA ALA A 146 9.98 0.27 6.51
C ALA A 146 10.05 1.61 5.78
N ARG A 147 10.99 2.48 6.17
CA ARG A 147 11.24 3.76 5.49
C ARG A 147 11.57 3.60 4.01
N ARG A 148 12.43 2.63 3.68
CA ARG A 148 12.79 2.33 2.29
C ARG A 148 11.56 1.88 1.50
N ALA A 149 10.75 0.98 2.04
CA ALA A 149 9.51 0.52 1.40
C ALA A 149 8.54 1.68 1.10
N VAL A 150 8.48 2.70 1.97
CA VAL A 150 7.65 3.89 1.70
C VAL A 150 8.24 4.70 0.55
N ARG A 151 9.56 4.97 0.57
CA ARG A 151 10.25 5.77 -0.45
C ARG A 151 10.22 5.13 -1.84
N GLU A 152 10.37 3.81 -1.95
CA GLU A 152 10.37 3.08 -3.22
C GLU A 152 9.08 3.31 -4.04
N ARG A 153 7.96 3.54 -3.36
CA ARG A 153 6.64 3.75 -3.98
C ARG A 153 6.16 5.19 -3.93
N ALA A 154 6.99 6.15 -3.50
CA ALA A 154 6.65 7.57 -3.41
C ALA A 154 6.16 8.18 -4.73
N GLY A 155 6.57 7.62 -5.88
CA GLY A 155 6.08 8.02 -7.20
C GLY A 155 4.56 7.89 -7.37
N LEU A 156 3.88 7.07 -6.57
CA LEU A 156 2.42 6.92 -6.59
C LEU A 156 1.69 8.18 -6.14
N LEU A 157 2.30 9.03 -5.31
CA LEU A 157 1.68 10.28 -4.84
C LEU A 157 1.30 11.22 -5.99
N ARG A 158 2.11 11.24 -7.05
CA ARG A 158 1.87 12.06 -8.25
C ARG A 158 0.62 11.63 -9.03
N ARG A 159 0.10 10.44 -8.76
CA ARG A 159 -1.05 9.86 -9.47
C ARG A 159 -2.35 9.93 -8.65
N LEU A 160 -2.30 10.45 -7.42
CA LEU A 160 -3.47 10.56 -6.57
C LEU A 160 -4.33 11.76 -6.99
N PRO A 161 -5.62 11.56 -7.30
CA PRO A 161 -6.54 12.67 -7.50
C PRO A 161 -6.80 13.34 -6.14
N LEU A 162 -6.45 14.62 -6.02
CA LEU A 162 -6.56 15.40 -4.79
C LEU A 162 -7.96 16.02 -4.69
N ASP A 163 -8.97 15.15 -4.61
CA ASP A 163 -10.38 15.53 -4.67
C ASP A 163 -10.90 16.15 -3.36
N ASP A 164 -10.14 16.01 -2.27
CA ASP A 164 -10.45 16.50 -0.93
C ASP A 164 -9.24 17.24 -0.32
N THR A 165 -9.53 18.32 0.41
CA THR A 165 -8.56 19.08 1.20
C THR A 165 -7.84 18.21 2.23
N GLU A 166 -8.53 17.26 2.88
CA GLU A 166 -7.89 16.35 3.83
C GLU A 166 -6.83 15.46 3.16
N LEU A 167 -7.14 14.94 1.97
CA LEU A 167 -6.24 14.11 1.18
C LEU A 167 -5.03 14.93 0.71
N GLY A 168 -5.26 16.18 0.29
CA GLY A 168 -4.19 17.12 -0.06
C GLY A 168 -3.24 17.40 1.10
N ARG A 169 -3.77 17.64 2.31
CA ARG A 169 -2.94 17.85 3.51
C ARG A 169 -2.12 16.61 3.87
N ALA A 170 -2.74 15.43 3.83
CA ALA A 170 -2.05 14.18 4.14
C ALA A 170 -0.95 13.85 3.11
N THR A 171 -1.19 14.14 1.82
CA THR A 171 -0.20 14.01 0.75
C THR A 171 0.99 14.94 0.99
N ALA A 172 0.73 16.22 1.28
CA ALA A 172 1.78 17.19 1.56
C ALA A 172 2.60 16.84 2.82
N GLU A 173 1.95 16.27 3.83
CA GLU A 173 2.63 15.75 5.02
C GLU A 173 3.60 14.62 4.69
N LEU A 174 3.17 13.62 3.91
CA LEU A 174 4.04 12.53 3.48
C LEU A 174 5.18 13.04 2.60
N SER A 175 4.94 13.94 1.64
CA SER A 175 6.00 14.52 0.80
C SER A 175 7.11 15.16 1.64
N ARG A 176 6.76 15.94 2.67
CA ARG A 176 7.76 16.53 3.58
C ARG A 176 8.60 15.52 4.33
N GLN A 177 8.06 14.33 4.63
CA GLN A 177 8.84 13.26 5.29
C GLN A 177 9.75 12.52 4.30
N LEU A 178 9.39 12.49 3.02
CA LEU A 178 10.19 11.84 1.97
C LEU A 178 11.38 12.69 1.53
N GLU A 179 11.30 14.01 1.69
CA GLU A 179 12.37 14.99 1.43
C GLU A 179 13.47 15.02 2.51
N ARG A 180 13.25 14.34 3.65
CA ARG A 180 14.21 14.18 4.75
C ARG A 180 15.01 12.89 4.62
#